data_AF-A0A8T2MWW8-F1
#
_entry.id   AF-A0A8T2MWW8-F1
#
_cell.length_a   1.000
_cell.length_b   1.000
_cell.length_c   1.000
_cell.angle_alpha   90.00
_cell.angle_beta   90.00
_cell.angle_gamma   90.00
#
_symmetry.space_group_name_H-M   'P 1'
#
loop_
_entity.id
_entity.type
_entity.pdbx_description
1 polymer ?
#
loop_
_entity_poly.entity_id
_entity_poly.type
_entity_poly.pdbx_seq_one_letter_code
_entity_poly.pdbx_strand_id
1 'polypeptide(L)'
;MKYRLSYCDMLAELAVTEVASGGSTVAVASNWRVPCDCQACTFINILLQIHDNPEDEFMLEKLRQFQTEISSQGHPSVLILEKETWKKMATEERDKYLADLTKSLDGLFSGACDVSAVGMKTLPVVYSWTWGTHSNFLFKYPAGEGKVPDMLLSAEHIYLEDAGFVINAPYVAALRAERKVDLILSFDFSAGDPFLTVNLAAEYCKESGIPFPPVDVPEEEKENPKDFYVFKGEQGPTVIHMPLFNIVNCGGDVNKWRETYSTFQLPFTREMIQDLLRVSSLNVANNKKRILEEIQALCQRQ
;
A
#
# COMPACT_ATOMS: atom_id res chain seq x y z
N MET A 1 -3.25 14.37 23.39
CA MET A 1 -3.23 13.33 22.34
C MET A 1 -3.17 14.04 20.99
N LYS A 2 -1.98 14.15 20.40
CA LYS A 2 -1.77 14.65 19.03
C LYS A 2 -1.32 13.45 18.23
N TYR A 3 -2.16 12.95 17.34
CA TYR A 3 -1.80 11.89 16.40
C TYR A 3 -0.83 12.50 15.38
N ARG A 4 0.43 12.04 15.39
CA ARG A 4 1.35 12.14 14.24
C ARG A 4 1.35 10.75 13.62
N LEU A 5 0.55 10.55 12.58
CA LEU A 5 0.80 9.47 11.63
C LEU A 5 2.10 9.85 10.93
N SER A 6 3.11 9.02 11.15
CA SER A 6 4.48 9.29 10.74
C SER A 6 4.59 9.08 9.24
N TYR A 7 5.24 10.02 8.57
CA TYR A 7 5.74 9.97 7.19
C TYR A 7 6.56 8.69 6.85
N CYS A 8 6.81 7.83 7.85
CA CYS A 8 7.61 6.60 7.78
C CYS A 8 6.98 5.48 6.94
N ASP A 9 5.67 5.33 6.95
CA ASP A 9 5.01 4.25 6.19
C ASP A 9 4.99 4.60 4.67
N MET A 10 4.99 5.90 4.37
CA MET A 10 4.85 6.48 3.03
C MET A 10 6.05 6.23 2.09
N LEU A 11 7.27 6.04 2.59
CA LEU A 11 8.45 5.78 1.76
C LEU A 11 8.69 4.28 1.51
N ALA A 12 8.04 3.39 2.26
CA ALA A 12 8.12 1.94 2.06
C ALA A 12 7.24 1.46 0.90
N GLU A 13 6.12 2.14 0.64
CA GLU A 13 5.18 1.81 -0.45
C GLU A 13 5.73 2.14 -1.86
N LEU A 14 6.84 2.88 -1.94
CA LEU A 14 7.45 3.42 -3.15
C LEU A 14 8.31 2.43 -3.96
N ALA A 15 8.56 1.21 -3.44
CA ALA A 15 9.54 0.27 -4.01
C ALA A 15 8.92 -1.03 -4.58
N VAL A 16 7.60 -1.11 -4.70
CA VAL A 16 6.92 -2.35 -5.10
C VAL A 16 6.56 -2.33 -6.59
N THR A 17 7.34 -3.06 -7.39
CA THR A 17 6.84 -3.84 -8.55
C THR A 17 7.79 -5.02 -8.82
N GLU A 18 7.22 -6.22 -8.89
CA GLU A 18 7.81 -7.58 -8.77
C GLU A 18 8.61 -8.09 -9.98
N VAL A 19 9.46 -9.13 -9.75
CA VAL A 19 9.25 -10.46 -10.38
C VAL A 19 9.74 -11.59 -9.45
N ALA A 20 8.82 -12.40 -8.92
CA ALA A 20 9.07 -13.79 -8.55
C ALA A 20 8.22 -14.72 -9.43
N SER A 21 8.92 -15.46 -10.28
CA SER A 21 8.52 -16.61 -11.11
C SER A 21 7.06 -17.12 -11.07
N GLY A 22 6.39 -16.99 -12.22
CA GLY A 22 5.54 -18.05 -12.77
C GLY A 22 4.02 -17.85 -12.68
N GLY A 23 3.45 -17.15 -13.68
CA GLY A 23 2.01 -17.20 -13.98
C GLY A 23 1.40 -15.81 -14.17
N SER A 24 1.13 -15.44 -15.43
CA SER A 24 0.23 -14.36 -15.86
C SER A 24 0.48 -12.96 -15.28
N THR A 25 1.31 -12.19 -15.98
CA THR A 25 1.53 -10.75 -15.77
C THR A 25 0.24 -9.93 -15.93
N VAL A 26 -0.20 -9.26 -14.87
CA VAL A 26 -1.04 -8.05 -14.96
C VAL A 26 -0.10 -6.86 -14.82
N ALA A 27 0.08 -6.11 -15.91
CA ALA A 27 0.90 -4.91 -15.94
C ALA A 27 0.27 -3.82 -15.06
N VAL A 28 0.91 -3.48 -13.94
CA VAL A 28 0.58 -2.29 -13.14
C VAL A 28 1.45 -1.14 -13.63
N ALA A 29 0.79 -0.05 -14.02
CA ALA A 29 1.26 1.13 -14.75
C ALA A 29 2.75 1.53 -14.57
N SER A 30 3.50 1.37 -15.65
CA SER A 30 4.91 1.73 -15.83
C SER A 30 5.17 3.24 -16.08
N ASN A 31 4.54 4.14 -15.31
CA ASN A 31 4.72 5.60 -15.49
C ASN A 31 4.71 6.36 -14.17
N TRP A 32 5.53 5.92 -13.22
CA TRP A 32 5.65 6.56 -11.91
C TRP A 32 6.62 7.76 -11.96
N ARG A 33 6.19 8.92 -11.45
CA ARG A 33 7.01 10.14 -11.35
C ARG A 33 6.66 10.87 -10.06
N VAL A 34 7.65 11.15 -9.22
CA VAL A 34 7.51 12.08 -8.09
C VAL A 34 7.24 13.48 -8.66
N PRO A 35 6.09 14.11 -8.36
CA PRO A 35 5.68 15.40 -8.95
C PRO A 35 6.38 16.59 -8.26
N CYS A 36 7.70 16.48 -8.05
CA CYS A 36 8.56 17.55 -7.58
C CYS A 36 9.76 17.66 -8.51
N ASP A 37 10.01 18.85 -9.05
CA ASP A 37 11.19 19.13 -9.87
C ASP A 37 12.40 19.57 -9.02
N CYS A 38 12.34 19.35 -7.70
CA CYS A 38 13.47 19.55 -6.81
C CYS A 38 14.59 18.53 -7.10
N GLN A 39 15.83 18.93 -6.82
CA GLN A 39 17.04 18.14 -7.12
C GLN A 39 16.94 16.71 -6.54
N ALA A 40 16.51 16.58 -5.29
CA ALA A 40 16.25 15.31 -4.64
C ALA A 40 15.21 14.41 -5.33
N CYS A 41 14.08 14.97 -5.76
CA CYS A 41 13.03 14.17 -6.42
C CYS A 41 13.40 13.82 -7.86
N THR A 42 14.21 14.66 -8.52
CA THR A 42 14.82 14.34 -9.82
C THR A 42 15.74 13.13 -9.70
N PHE A 43 16.55 13.06 -8.64
CA PHE A 43 17.40 11.91 -8.35
C PHE A 43 16.59 10.62 -8.13
N ILE A 44 15.55 10.68 -7.30
CA ILE A 44 14.68 9.54 -7.02
C ILE A 44 14.00 9.06 -8.31
N ASN A 45 13.49 9.98 -9.14
CA ASN A 45 12.89 9.64 -10.43
C ASN A 45 13.89 8.95 -11.39
N ILE A 46 15.15 9.39 -11.41
CA ILE A 46 16.20 8.73 -12.20
C ILE A 46 16.47 7.32 -11.69
N LEU A 47 16.56 7.12 -10.37
CA LEU A 47 16.78 5.80 -9.77
C LEU A 47 15.61 4.84 -10.00
N LEU A 48 14.37 5.31 -9.92
CA LEU A 48 13.18 4.52 -10.21
C LEU A 48 13.17 4.04 -11.67
N GLN A 49 13.52 4.92 -12.62
CA GLN A 49 13.57 4.54 -14.04
C GLN A 49 14.71 3.56 -14.36
N ILE A 50 15.85 3.66 -13.68
CA ILE A 50 16.95 2.69 -13.79
C ILE A 50 16.56 1.36 -13.12
N HIS A 51 15.80 1.39 -12.04
CA HIS A 51 15.29 0.16 -11.43
C HIS A 51 14.40 -0.61 -12.41
N ASP A 52 13.50 0.08 -13.09
CA ASP A 52 12.58 -0.52 -14.06
C ASP A 52 13.32 -1.01 -15.33
N ASN A 53 14.39 -0.32 -15.73
CA ASN A 53 15.23 -0.69 -16.85
C ASN A 53 16.73 -0.47 -16.56
N PRO A 54 17.42 -1.44 -15.95
CA PRO A 54 18.81 -1.28 -15.48
C PRO A 54 19.84 -1.15 -16.60
N GLU A 55 19.47 -1.46 -17.84
CA GLU A 55 20.31 -1.32 -19.03
C GLU A 55 20.05 0.00 -19.79
N ASP A 56 19.20 0.89 -19.25
CA ASP A 56 18.90 2.19 -19.85
C ASP A 56 20.10 3.16 -19.75
N GLU A 57 20.98 3.10 -20.75
CA GLU A 57 22.17 3.96 -20.86
C GLU A 57 21.84 5.47 -20.84
N PHE A 58 20.65 5.88 -21.28
CA PHE A 58 20.28 7.30 -21.23
C PHE A 58 20.01 7.75 -19.79
N MET A 59 19.34 6.92 -18.99
CA MET A 59 19.10 7.19 -17.58
C MET A 59 20.38 7.03 -16.74
N LEU A 60 21.23 6.07 -17.08
CA LEU A 60 22.57 5.93 -16.50
C LEU A 60 23.46 7.15 -16.79
N GLU A 61 23.39 7.74 -17.98
CA GLU A 61 24.14 8.95 -18.31
C GLU A 61 23.60 10.17 -17.56
N LYS A 62 22.26 10.34 -17.46
CA LYS A 62 21.66 11.39 -16.62
C LYS A 62 22.08 11.28 -15.16
N LEU A 63 22.14 10.06 -14.64
CA LEU A 63 22.60 9.78 -13.29
C LEU A 63 24.08 10.17 -13.10
N ARG A 64 24.96 9.87 -14.07
CA ARG A 64 26.38 10.27 -14.05
C ARG A 64 26.55 11.79 -14.09
N GLN A 65 25.76 12.48 -14.92
CA GLN A 65 25.76 13.95 -15.00
C GLN A 65 25.34 14.57 -13.67
N PHE A 66 24.25 14.07 -13.09
CA PHE A 66 23.74 14.51 -11.79
C PHE A 66 24.74 14.25 -10.64
N GLN A 67 25.44 13.12 -10.66
CA GLN A 67 26.53 12.81 -9.71
C GLN A 67 27.71 13.78 -9.84
N THR A 68 28.04 14.19 -11.06
CA THR A 68 29.12 15.17 -11.33
C THR A 68 28.75 16.55 -10.78
N GLU A 69 27.49 16.96 -10.96
CA GLU A 69 26.95 18.21 -10.41
C GLU A 69 26.97 18.22 -8.87
N ILE A 70 26.53 17.14 -8.22
CA ILE A 70 26.58 17.00 -6.75
C ILE A 70 28.02 17.03 -6.24
N SER A 71 28.93 16.36 -6.94
CA SER A 71 30.35 16.34 -6.55
C SER A 71 30.99 17.74 -6.61
N SER A 72 30.57 18.56 -7.59
CA SER A 72 31.01 19.95 -7.71
C SER A 72 30.52 20.86 -6.57
N GLN A 73 29.46 20.45 -5.86
CA GLN A 73 28.90 21.13 -4.69
C GLN A 73 29.57 20.73 -3.36
N GLY A 74 30.64 19.92 -3.43
CA GLY A 74 31.41 19.49 -2.25
C GLY A 74 30.85 18.26 -1.53
N HIS A 75 29.89 17.57 -2.15
CA HIS A 75 29.33 16.31 -1.64
C HIS A 75 30.09 15.09 -2.20
N PRO A 76 30.21 13.97 -1.45
CA PRO A 76 30.87 12.77 -1.95
C PRO A 76 30.16 12.18 -3.18
N SER A 77 30.93 11.66 -4.14
CA SER A 77 30.39 10.92 -5.27
C SER A 77 29.89 9.55 -4.83
N VAL A 78 28.61 9.25 -5.08
CA VAL A 78 28.02 7.93 -4.81
C VAL A 78 28.25 7.03 -6.02
N LEU A 79 29.06 5.98 -5.87
CA LEU A 79 29.30 5.01 -6.93
C LEU A 79 28.16 3.98 -6.95
N ILE A 80 27.31 3.91 -7.97
CA ILE A 80 26.27 2.86 -8.00
C ILE A 80 26.92 1.53 -8.30
N LEU A 81 26.84 0.61 -7.34
CA LEU A 81 27.46 -0.70 -7.41
C LEU A 81 26.47 -1.71 -7.97
N GLU A 82 26.88 -2.46 -8.98
CA GLU A 82 26.14 -3.62 -9.44
C GLU A 82 25.93 -4.60 -8.27
N LYS A 83 24.73 -5.22 -8.22
CA LYS A 83 24.29 -6.14 -7.16
C LYS A 83 25.32 -7.22 -6.82
N GLU A 84 26.00 -7.74 -7.83
CA GLU A 84 27.01 -8.79 -7.68
C GLU A 84 28.36 -8.28 -7.16
N THR A 85 28.68 -7.01 -7.40
CA THR A 85 29.88 -6.34 -6.87
C THR A 85 29.67 -6.04 -5.38
N TRP A 86 28.49 -5.57 -5.00
CA TRP A 86 28.14 -5.35 -3.59
C TRP A 86 28.24 -6.62 -2.77
N LYS A 87 27.65 -7.72 -3.24
CA LYS A 87 27.65 -9.03 -2.55
C LYS A 87 29.06 -9.56 -2.27
N LYS A 88 30.06 -9.12 -3.03
CA LYS A 88 31.46 -9.52 -2.88
C LYS A 88 32.29 -8.56 -2.01
N MET A 89 31.77 -7.38 -1.67
CA MET A 89 32.47 -6.41 -0.82
C MET A 89 32.56 -6.87 0.64
N ALA A 90 33.65 -6.49 1.29
CA ALA A 90 33.82 -6.66 2.73
C ALA A 90 32.85 -5.76 3.50
N THR A 91 32.42 -6.20 4.70
CA THR A 91 31.47 -5.46 5.55
C THR A 91 31.97 -4.04 5.85
N GLU A 92 33.26 -3.87 6.15
CA GLU A 92 33.87 -2.56 6.43
C GLU A 92 33.82 -1.61 5.23
N GLU A 93 33.92 -2.13 4.00
CA GLU A 93 33.81 -1.34 2.77
C GLU A 93 32.37 -0.94 2.48
N ARG A 94 31.41 -1.83 2.78
CA ARG A 94 29.97 -1.53 2.69
C ARG A 94 29.56 -0.46 3.70
N ASP A 95 30.05 -0.54 4.92
CA ASP A 95 29.76 0.43 5.98
C ASP A 95 30.32 1.82 5.63
N LYS A 96 31.54 1.87 5.08
CA LYS A 96 32.14 3.11 4.58
C LYS A 96 31.33 3.70 3.42
N TYR A 97 30.90 2.86 2.47
CA TYR A 97 30.07 3.27 1.35
C TYR A 97 28.71 3.82 1.82
N LEU A 98 28.05 3.16 2.78
CA LEU A 98 26.79 3.63 3.36
C LEU A 98 26.97 4.96 4.10
N ALA A 99 28.09 5.16 4.79
CA ALA A 99 28.40 6.43 5.45
C ALA A 99 28.62 7.57 4.45
N ASP A 100 29.33 7.31 3.35
CA ASP A 100 29.56 8.28 2.28
C ASP A 100 28.25 8.62 1.54
N LEU A 101 27.43 7.60 1.23
CA LEU A 101 26.09 7.76 0.66
C LEU A 101 25.18 8.61 1.56
N THR A 102 25.18 8.30 2.86
CA THR A 102 24.41 9.04 3.87
C THR A 102 24.80 10.52 3.89
N LYS A 103 26.11 10.80 3.88
CA LYS A 103 26.64 12.17 3.88
C LYS A 103 26.32 12.94 2.59
N SER A 104 26.28 12.26 1.44
CA SER A 104 25.87 12.86 0.16
C SER A 104 24.38 13.18 0.15
N LEU A 105 23.53 12.28 0.67
CA LEU A 105 22.09 12.49 0.76
C LEU A 105 21.74 13.60 1.76
N ASP A 106 22.40 13.66 2.92
CA ASP A 106 22.23 14.76 3.87
C ASP A 106 22.48 16.14 3.23
N GLY A 107 23.42 16.22 2.28
CA GLY A 107 23.65 17.41 1.46
C GLY A 107 22.44 17.82 0.60
N LEU A 108 21.88 16.86 -0.13
CA LEU A 108 20.71 17.04 -1.01
C LEU A 108 19.41 17.38 -0.26
N PHE A 109 19.29 16.95 1.00
CA PHE A 109 18.06 17.08 1.79
C PHE A 109 18.19 18.08 2.96
N SER A 110 19.29 18.85 3.03
CA SER A 110 19.66 19.75 4.15
C SER A 110 18.69 20.91 4.45
N GLY A 111 17.59 21.06 3.72
CA GLY A 111 16.50 22.00 4.02
C GLY A 111 15.19 21.37 4.50
N ALA A 112 15.08 20.03 4.50
CA ALA A 112 13.85 19.29 4.80
C ALA A 112 14.09 18.30 5.96
N CYS A 113 14.34 18.84 7.16
CA CYS A 113 14.56 18.07 8.39
C CYS A 113 13.28 17.32 8.83
N ASP A 114 13.04 16.18 8.19
CA ASP A 114 12.36 14.97 8.69
C ASP A 114 12.48 13.86 7.62
N VAL A 115 12.67 14.22 6.34
CA VAL A 115 12.75 13.27 5.22
C VAL A 115 14.09 12.51 5.16
N SER A 116 15.21 13.17 5.50
CA SER A 116 16.54 12.51 5.50
C SER A 116 16.66 11.42 6.56
N ALA A 117 16.06 11.63 7.74
CA ALA A 117 16.04 10.64 8.82
C ALA A 117 15.17 9.41 8.49
N VAL A 118 14.07 9.60 7.74
CA VAL A 118 13.28 8.48 7.22
C VAL A 118 14.07 7.74 6.15
N GLY A 119 14.66 8.44 5.17
CA GLY A 119 15.51 7.83 4.15
C GLY A 119 16.66 6.99 4.73
N MET A 120 17.36 7.51 5.74
CA MET A 120 18.45 6.81 6.41
C MET A 120 18.03 5.51 7.12
N LYS A 121 16.78 5.43 7.60
CA LYS A 121 16.26 4.21 8.25
C LYS A 121 15.61 3.26 7.26
N THR A 122 14.96 3.80 6.24
CA THR A 122 14.25 3.02 5.22
C THR A 122 15.22 2.36 4.25
N LEU A 123 16.29 3.05 3.82
CA LEU A 123 17.23 2.51 2.84
C LEU A 123 17.91 1.20 3.28
N PRO A 124 18.48 1.07 4.49
CA PRO A 124 19.08 -0.19 4.92
C PRO A 124 18.07 -1.34 4.99
N VAL A 125 16.83 -1.07 5.40
CA VAL A 125 15.80 -2.10 5.56
C VAL A 125 15.21 -2.52 4.21
N VAL A 126 15.04 -1.58 3.26
CA VAL A 126 14.71 -1.88 1.84
C VAL A 126 15.82 -2.72 1.24
N TYR A 127 17.06 -2.36 1.53
CA TYR A 127 18.23 -3.04 1.01
C TYR A 127 18.41 -4.46 1.57
N SER A 128 18.16 -4.66 2.87
CA SER A 128 18.31 -5.96 3.54
C SER A 128 17.07 -6.85 3.45
N TRP A 129 15.94 -6.32 2.98
CA TRP A 129 14.64 -7.00 2.95
C TRP A 129 14.22 -7.55 4.33
N THR A 130 14.57 -6.84 5.41
CA THR A 130 14.23 -7.24 6.79
C THR A 130 12.96 -6.54 7.30
N TRP A 131 12.13 -6.01 6.40
CA TRP A 131 10.85 -5.39 6.75
C TRP A 131 9.91 -6.39 7.41
N GLY A 132 9.15 -5.93 8.40
CA GLY A 132 8.18 -6.77 9.08
C GLY A 132 8.78 -7.96 9.83
N THR A 133 10.11 -7.99 10.06
CA THR A 133 10.75 -9.13 10.72
C THR A 133 10.38 -9.16 12.20
N HIS A 134 9.73 -10.23 12.62
CA HIS A 134 9.36 -10.48 14.00
C HIS A 134 9.82 -11.86 14.45
N SER A 135 10.11 -12.00 15.75
CA SER A 135 10.29 -13.32 16.36
C SER A 135 9.04 -14.16 16.14
N ASN A 136 9.22 -15.36 15.61
CA ASN A 136 8.12 -16.27 15.36
C ASN A 136 7.62 -16.88 16.67
N PHE A 137 6.42 -16.51 17.09
CA PHE A 137 5.81 -17.03 18.32
C PHE A 137 5.41 -18.53 18.23
N LEU A 138 5.46 -19.13 17.03
CA LEU A 138 5.24 -20.56 16.80
C LEU A 138 6.54 -21.36 16.69
N PHE A 139 7.70 -20.71 16.79
CA PHE A 139 9.00 -21.39 16.68
C PHE A 139 9.13 -22.48 17.75
N LYS A 140 9.34 -23.73 17.29
CA LYS A 140 9.42 -24.94 18.12
C LYS A 140 8.19 -25.16 19.01
N TYR A 141 7.04 -24.59 18.64
CA TYR A 141 5.79 -24.87 19.35
C TYR A 141 5.40 -26.34 19.17
N PRO A 142 5.06 -27.08 20.24
CA PRO A 142 4.70 -28.49 20.15
C PRO A 142 3.28 -28.66 19.59
N ALA A 143 3.09 -28.33 18.31
CA ALA A 143 1.84 -28.57 17.60
C ALA A 143 1.66 -30.08 17.34
N GLY A 144 0.41 -30.55 17.37
CA GLY A 144 0.08 -31.88 16.85
C GLY A 144 0.26 -31.93 15.33
N GLU A 145 0.59 -33.11 14.79
CA GLU A 145 0.81 -33.30 13.34
C GLU A 145 -0.33 -32.72 12.51
N GLY A 146 0.02 -31.95 11.46
CA GLY A 146 -0.92 -31.37 10.51
C GLY A 146 -1.75 -30.19 11.02
N LYS A 147 -1.56 -29.72 12.26
CA LYS A 147 -2.32 -28.57 12.81
C LYS A 147 -1.73 -27.21 12.44
N VAL A 148 -0.42 -27.14 12.28
CA VAL A 148 0.33 -25.92 11.95
C VAL A 148 1.31 -26.28 10.82
N PRO A 149 1.43 -25.47 9.76
CA PRO A 149 2.43 -25.68 8.72
C PRO A 149 3.85 -25.80 9.29
N ASP A 150 4.61 -26.81 8.84
CA ASP A 150 5.96 -27.11 9.34
C ASP A 150 6.91 -25.91 9.26
N MET A 151 6.79 -25.11 8.19
CA MET A 151 7.57 -23.88 8.00
C MET A 151 7.42 -22.90 9.17
N LEU A 152 6.21 -22.77 9.72
CA LEU A 152 5.92 -21.89 10.87
C LEU A 152 6.43 -22.48 12.19
N LEU A 153 6.76 -23.77 12.26
CA LEU A 153 7.35 -24.39 13.45
C LEU A 153 8.88 -24.34 13.42
N SER A 154 9.49 -24.36 12.24
CA SER A 154 10.95 -24.39 12.07
C SER A 154 11.60 -23.01 11.92
N ALA A 155 10.87 -22.01 11.43
CA ALA A 155 11.43 -20.66 11.22
C ALA A 155 11.53 -19.88 12.54
N GLU A 156 12.68 -19.28 12.83
CA GLU A 156 12.88 -18.44 14.02
C GLU A 156 12.20 -17.07 13.88
N HIS A 157 11.99 -16.61 12.65
CA HIS A 157 11.39 -15.34 12.31
C HIS A 157 10.20 -15.49 11.37
N ILE A 158 9.26 -14.56 11.45
CA ILE A 158 8.15 -14.37 10.51
C ILE A 158 8.18 -12.93 9.99
N TYR A 159 7.59 -12.72 8.81
CA TYR A 159 7.53 -11.43 8.14
C TYR A 159 6.06 -10.99 8.07
N LEU A 160 5.75 -9.88 8.71
CA LEU A 160 4.40 -9.31 8.74
C LEU A 160 4.40 -8.00 7.95
N GLU A 161 3.58 -7.95 6.92
CA GLU A 161 3.49 -6.83 5.99
C GLU A 161 2.09 -6.21 6.02
N ASP A 162 1.93 -5.08 5.35
CA ASP A 162 0.63 -4.44 5.21
C ASP A 162 -0.34 -5.33 4.41
N ALA A 163 -1.55 -5.51 4.93
CA ALA A 163 -2.59 -6.27 4.24
C ALA A 163 -3.04 -5.61 2.92
N GLY A 164 -2.79 -4.31 2.77
CA GLY A 164 -3.03 -3.53 1.55
C GLY A 164 -2.39 -4.10 0.30
N PHE A 165 -1.33 -4.90 0.43
CA PHE A 165 -0.70 -5.60 -0.70
C PHE A 165 -1.53 -6.76 -1.26
N VAL A 166 -2.47 -7.31 -0.47
CA VAL A 166 -3.29 -8.46 -0.88
C VAL A 166 -4.76 -8.06 -0.98
N ILE A 167 -5.36 -7.65 0.13
CA ILE A 167 -6.74 -7.16 0.19
C ILE A 167 -6.74 -5.95 1.12
N ASN A 168 -6.89 -4.76 0.53
CA ASN A 168 -6.92 -3.48 1.26
C ASN A 168 -8.24 -3.26 2.04
N ALA A 169 -8.80 -4.32 2.59
CA ALA A 169 -9.97 -4.33 3.45
C ALA A 169 -9.95 -5.57 4.36
N PRO A 170 -10.32 -5.45 5.65
CA PRO A 170 -10.16 -6.52 6.63
C PRO A 170 -11.26 -7.61 6.57
N TYR A 171 -11.71 -8.00 5.38
CA TYR A 171 -12.75 -9.03 5.20
C TYR A 171 -12.35 -10.38 5.81
N VAL A 172 -11.12 -10.83 5.55
CA VAL A 172 -10.60 -12.11 6.07
C VAL A 172 -10.66 -12.15 7.60
N ALA A 173 -10.41 -11.02 8.26
CA ALA A 173 -10.58 -10.93 9.70
C ALA A 173 -12.07 -11.05 10.07
N ALA A 174 -12.98 -10.32 9.42
CA ALA A 174 -14.41 -10.40 9.74
C ALA A 174 -15.01 -11.81 9.53
N LEU A 175 -14.53 -12.56 8.54
CA LEU A 175 -15.15 -13.79 8.04
C LEU A 175 -14.75 -15.08 8.77
N ARG A 176 -14.06 -15.00 9.92
CA ARG A 176 -13.81 -16.20 10.74
C ARG A 176 -15.14 -16.82 11.18
N ALA A 177 -15.27 -18.13 11.01
CA ALA A 177 -16.53 -18.86 11.25
C ALA A 177 -17.09 -18.66 12.67
N GLU A 178 -16.21 -18.53 13.67
CA GLU A 178 -16.58 -18.32 15.07
C GLU A 178 -17.28 -16.98 15.31
N ARG A 179 -17.06 -15.98 14.44
CA ARG A 179 -17.67 -14.65 14.57
C ARG A 179 -19.14 -14.63 14.18
N LYS A 180 -19.61 -15.61 13.37
CA LYS A 180 -21.00 -15.72 12.91
C LYS A 180 -21.56 -14.39 12.41
N VAL A 181 -20.83 -13.73 11.52
CA VAL A 181 -21.20 -12.40 11.02
C VAL A 181 -22.35 -12.52 10.03
N ASP A 182 -23.47 -11.85 10.32
CA ASP A 182 -24.64 -11.78 9.42
C ASP A 182 -24.58 -10.58 8.46
N LEU A 183 -23.93 -9.49 8.87
CA LEU A 183 -23.84 -8.23 8.13
C LEU A 183 -22.42 -7.65 8.20
N ILE A 184 -21.90 -7.26 7.05
CA ILE A 184 -20.67 -6.45 6.94
C ILE A 184 -21.05 -5.08 6.37
N LEU A 185 -20.71 -4.02 7.11
CA LEU A 185 -20.68 -2.66 6.59
C LEU A 185 -19.26 -2.37 6.08
N SER A 186 -19.09 -2.42 4.77
CA SER A 186 -17.84 -2.18 4.08
C SER A 186 -17.76 -0.72 3.63
N PHE A 187 -16.80 0.01 4.20
CA PHE A 187 -16.42 1.34 3.76
C PHE A 187 -15.13 1.21 2.97
N ASP A 188 -15.18 1.54 1.68
CA ASP A 188 -14.03 1.39 0.79
C ASP A 188 -13.33 2.73 0.60
N PHE A 189 -12.01 2.72 0.78
CA PHE A 189 -11.13 3.88 0.68
C PHE A 189 -10.07 3.69 -0.42
N SER A 190 -10.37 2.82 -1.40
CA SER A 190 -9.41 2.48 -2.46
C SER A 190 -9.11 3.70 -3.33
N ALA A 191 -7.83 3.88 -3.65
CA ALA A 191 -7.39 4.94 -4.55
C ALA A 191 -7.79 4.69 -6.02
N GLY A 192 -7.96 3.42 -6.40
CA GLY A 192 -8.31 2.97 -7.74
C GLY A 192 -9.77 2.54 -7.86
N ASP A 193 -9.98 1.33 -8.39
CA ASP A 193 -11.31 0.72 -8.53
C ASP A 193 -11.96 0.56 -7.13
N PRO A 194 -13.11 1.23 -6.87
CA PRO A 194 -13.78 1.19 -5.57
C PRO A 194 -14.33 -0.19 -5.21
N PHE A 195 -14.42 -1.12 -6.17
CA PHE A 195 -14.91 -2.48 -5.95
C PHE A 195 -13.80 -3.52 -5.90
N LEU A 196 -12.53 -3.13 -6.10
CA LEU A 196 -11.40 -4.06 -6.14
C LEU A 196 -11.31 -4.89 -4.85
N THR A 197 -11.41 -4.24 -3.68
CA THR A 197 -11.26 -4.93 -2.40
C THR A 197 -12.36 -5.96 -2.13
N VAL A 198 -13.60 -5.66 -2.51
CA VAL A 198 -14.74 -6.56 -2.32
C VAL A 198 -14.74 -7.70 -3.36
N ASN A 199 -14.23 -7.44 -4.57
CA ASN A 199 -14.00 -8.48 -5.58
C ASN A 199 -12.90 -9.45 -5.16
N LEU A 200 -11.72 -8.94 -4.72
CA LEU A 200 -10.63 -9.78 -4.22
C LEU A 200 -11.05 -10.59 -2.99
N ALA A 201 -11.86 -10.00 -2.11
CA ALA A 201 -12.44 -10.73 -0.99
C ALA A 201 -13.36 -11.87 -1.45
N ALA A 202 -14.21 -11.64 -2.46
CA ALA A 202 -15.09 -12.68 -3.01
C ALA A 202 -14.28 -13.82 -3.65
N GLU A 203 -13.22 -13.49 -4.39
CA GLU A 203 -12.30 -14.47 -4.99
C GLU A 203 -11.59 -15.30 -3.91
N TYR A 204 -10.96 -14.65 -2.92
CA TYR A 204 -10.32 -15.31 -1.80
C TYR A 204 -11.27 -16.26 -1.06
N CYS A 205 -12.51 -15.80 -0.81
CA CYS A 205 -13.51 -16.61 -0.12
C CYS A 205 -13.93 -17.83 -0.94
N LYS A 206 -14.09 -17.66 -2.25
CA LYS A 206 -14.38 -18.76 -3.17
C LYS A 206 -13.27 -19.82 -3.16
N GLU A 207 -12.01 -19.40 -3.23
CA GLU A 207 -10.86 -20.32 -3.19
C GLU A 207 -10.72 -21.01 -1.82
N SER A 208 -11.03 -20.29 -0.75
CA SER A 208 -10.91 -20.79 0.63
C SER A 208 -12.14 -21.58 1.11
N GLY A 209 -13.18 -21.73 0.28
CA GLY A 209 -14.44 -22.37 0.66
C GLY A 209 -15.22 -21.62 1.75
N ILE A 210 -14.98 -20.31 1.89
CA ILE A 210 -15.67 -19.44 2.85
C ILE A 210 -16.92 -18.85 2.18
N PRO A 211 -18.12 -18.97 2.78
CA PRO A 211 -19.32 -18.34 2.24
C PRO A 211 -19.21 -16.82 2.16
N PHE A 212 -19.40 -16.26 0.96
CA PHE A 212 -19.39 -14.82 0.70
C PHE A 212 -20.34 -14.51 -0.48
N PRO A 213 -21.04 -13.37 -0.49
CA PRO A 213 -21.98 -13.06 -1.56
C PRO A 213 -21.27 -12.84 -2.90
N PRO A 214 -21.93 -13.15 -4.03
CA PRO A 214 -21.43 -12.74 -5.34
C PRO A 214 -21.43 -11.22 -5.45
N VAL A 215 -20.40 -10.69 -6.11
CA VAL A 215 -20.25 -9.26 -6.40
C VAL A 215 -20.45 -9.08 -7.89
N ASP A 216 -21.52 -8.38 -8.25
CA ASP A 216 -21.85 -8.05 -9.64
C ASP A 216 -22.18 -6.57 -9.69
N VAL A 217 -21.32 -5.80 -10.36
CA VAL A 217 -21.42 -4.36 -10.50
C VAL A 217 -21.18 -4.01 -11.96
N PRO A 218 -22.10 -3.25 -12.61
CA PRO A 218 -21.91 -2.83 -13.99
C PRO A 218 -20.62 -2.02 -14.15
N GLU A 219 -19.91 -2.22 -15.26
CA GLU A 219 -18.60 -1.58 -15.51
C GLU A 219 -18.71 -0.05 -15.51
N GLU A 220 -19.84 0.49 -16.01
CA GLU A 220 -20.14 1.92 -16.01
C GLU A 220 -20.24 2.53 -14.61
N GLU A 221 -20.52 1.74 -13.57
CA GLU A 221 -20.62 2.21 -12.19
C GLU A 221 -19.25 2.23 -11.48
N LYS A 222 -18.18 1.69 -12.06
CA LYS A 222 -16.84 1.74 -11.43
C LYS A 222 -16.25 3.14 -11.45
N GLU A 223 -16.42 3.85 -12.57
CA GLU A 223 -15.95 5.23 -12.69
C GLU A 223 -16.80 6.17 -11.83
N ASN A 224 -18.11 5.97 -11.85
CA ASN A 224 -19.11 6.81 -11.19
C ASN A 224 -20.00 5.99 -10.24
N PRO A 225 -19.45 5.52 -9.11
CA PRO A 225 -20.20 4.66 -8.21
C PRO A 225 -21.32 5.42 -7.50
N LYS A 226 -22.37 4.67 -7.15
CA LYS A 226 -23.42 5.07 -6.22
C LYS A 226 -22.89 5.04 -4.79
N ASP A 227 -23.67 5.58 -3.87
CA ASP A 227 -23.31 5.67 -2.46
C ASP A 227 -23.60 4.40 -1.65
N PHE A 228 -24.23 3.38 -2.25
CA PHE A 228 -24.71 2.22 -1.51
C PHE A 228 -25.00 1.01 -2.41
N TYR A 229 -24.31 -0.09 -2.11
CA TYR A 229 -24.45 -1.39 -2.75
C TYR A 229 -24.78 -2.45 -1.71
N VAL A 230 -25.61 -3.42 -2.08
CA VAL A 230 -25.93 -4.56 -1.22
C VAL A 230 -25.71 -5.85 -1.97
N PHE A 231 -24.77 -6.65 -1.49
CA PHE A 231 -24.47 -7.97 -2.01
C PHE A 231 -25.04 -9.04 -1.08
N LYS A 232 -25.82 -9.96 -1.64
CA LYS A 232 -26.52 -11.03 -0.92
C LYS A 232 -26.20 -12.36 -1.60
N GLY A 233 -25.82 -13.35 -0.81
CA GLY A 233 -25.62 -14.74 -1.24
C GLY A 233 -26.63 -15.67 -0.58
N GLU A 234 -26.62 -16.94 -0.98
CA GLU A 234 -27.43 -17.99 -0.32
C GLU A 234 -26.93 -18.29 1.10
N GLN A 235 -25.61 -18.19 1.31
CA GLN A 235 -24.92 -18.45 2.56
C GLN A 235 -23.88 -17.35 2.82
N GLY A 236 -23.53 -17.13 4.09
CA GLY A 236 -22.58 -16.09 4.50
C GLY A 236 -23.23 -14.74 4.81
N PRO A 237 -22.41 -13.70 5.06
CA PRO A 237 -22.92 -12.38 5.43
C PRO A 237 -23.58 -11.67 4.24
N THR A 238 -24.55 -10.81 4.53
CA THR A 238 -24.89 -9.72 3.60
C THR A 238 -23.81 -8.65 3.69
N VAL A 239 -23.36 -8.12 2.56
CA VAL A 239 -22.34 -7.07 2.51
C VAL A 239 -22.99 -5.78 1.99
N ILE A 240 -23.02 -4.75 2.82
CA ILE A 240 -23.32 -3.39 2.38
C ILE A 240 -22.00 -2.72 2.08
N HIS A 241 -21.79 -2.30 0.83
CA HIS A 241 -20.56 -1.67 0.39
C HIS A 241 -20.80 -0.21 -0.01
N MET A 242 -19.97 0.68 0.53
CA MET A 242 -20.07 2.13 0.37
C MET A 242 -18.70 2.70 -0.04
N PRO A 243 -18.52 2.99 -1.35
CA PRO A 243 -17.33 3.70 -1.84
C PRO A 243 -17.20 5.09 -1.19
N LEU A 244 -15.99 5.44 -0.76
CA LEU A 244 -15.69 6.74 -0.14
C LEU A 244 -16.19 7.90 -1.01
N PHE A 245 -15.80 7.91 -2.29
CA PHE A 245 -16.20 8.91 -3.26
C PHE A 245 -17.22 8.32 -4.23
N ASN A 246 -18.37 8.98 -4.36
CA ASN A 246 -19.48 8.54 -5.19
C ASN A 246 -20.27 9.73 -5.74
N ILE A 247 -21.14 9.47 -6.72
CA ILE A 247 -21.88 10.53 -7.42
C ILE A 247 -22.79 11.36 -6.49
N VAL A 248 -23.21 10.80 -5.35
CA VAL A 248 -24.13 11.44 -4.41
C VAL A 248 -23.39 12.41 -3.50
N ASN A 249 -22.26 11.98 -2.92
CA ASN A 249 -21.53 12.79 -1.93
C ASN A 249 -20.49 13.74 -2.56
N CYS A 250 -20.02 13.45 -3.78
CA CYS A 250 -19.04 14.24 -4.51
C CYS A 250 -19.66 15.27 -5.47
N GLY A 251 -20.98 15.28 -5.65
CA GLY A 251 -21.64 16.22 -6.56
C GLY A 251 -21.33 15.97 -8.05
N GLY A 252 -20.97 14.73 -8.41
CA GLY A 252 -20.79 14.29 -9.79
C GLY A 252 -19.35 14.30 -10.34
N ASP A 253 -18.35 14.77 -9.59
CA ASP A 253 -16.95 14.80 -10.04
C ASP A 253 -16.06 13.88 -9.19
N VAL A 254 -16.32 12.57 -9.25
CA VAL A 254 -15.66 11.55 -8.42
C VAL A 254 -14.14 11.53 -8.64
N ASN A 255 -13.70 11.66 -9.90
CA ASN A 255 -12.28 11.59 -10.26
C ASN A 255 -11.48 12.73 -9.64
N LYS A 256 -12.01 13.96 -9.63
CA LYS A 256 -11.35 15.08 -8.96
C LYS A 256 -11.17 14.86 -7.46
N TRP A 257 -12.15 14.24 -6.79
CA TRP A 257 -12.00 13.87 -5.38
C TRP A 257 -10.91 12.81 -5.18
N ARG A 258 -10.87 11.76 -6.01
CA ARG A 258 -9.79 10.76 -5.97
C ARG A 258 -8.41 11.37 -6.16
N GLU A 259 -8.25 12.28 -7.13
CA GLU A 259 -6.99 12.99 -7.38
C GLU A 259 -6.58 13.90 -6.22
N THR A 260 -7.55 14.61 -5.61
CA THR A 260 -7.30 15.50 -4.47
C THR A 260 -6.89 14.73 -3.22
N TYR A 261 -7.51 13.57 -2.99
CA TYR A 261 -7.32 12.73 -1.81
C TYR A 261 -6.55 11.45 -2.14
N SER A 262 -5.43 11.58 -2.87
CA SER A 262 -4.52 10.47 -3.17
C SER A 262 -3.84 9.92 -1.92
N THR A 263 -3.47 8.63 -1.95
CA THR A 263 -2.72 7.95 -0.87
C THR A 263 -1.41 8.66 -0.56
N PHE A 264 -0.66 9.02 -1.60
CA PHE A 264 0.59 9.75 -1.49
C PHE A 264 0.36 11.24 -1.67
N GLN A 265 0.42 11.98 -0.58
CA GLN A 265 0.39 13.43 -0.61
C GLN A 265 1.00 14.05 0.65
N LEU A 266 1.17 15.37 0.59
CA LEU A 266 1.53 16.17 1.75
C LEU A 266 0.43 16.14 2.82
N PRO A 267 0.75 16.49 4.08
CA PRO A 267 -0.25 16.51 5.15
C PRO A 267 -1.47 17.35 4.78
N PHE A 268 -2.66 16.83 5.08
CA PHE A 268 -3.90 17.54 4.84
C PHE A 268 -3.96 18.87 5.58
N THR A 269 -4.46 19.90 4.90
CA THR A 269 -4.89 21.14 5.57
C THR A 269 -6.13 20.88 6.42
N ARG A 270 -6.46 21.84 7.29
CA ARG A 270 -7.67 21.74 8.11
C ARG A 270 -8.93 21.64 7.24
N GLU A 271 -8.96 22.39 6.15
CA GLU A 271 -10.06 22.43 5.19
C GLU A 271 -10.22 21.08 4.49
N MET A 272 -9.12 20.47 4.04
CA MET A 272 -9.15 19.12 3.44
C MET A 272 -9.66 18.06 4.42
N ILE A 273 -9.23 18.12 5.68
CA ILE A 273 -9.74 17.22 6.72
C ILE A 273 -11.25 17.40 6.90
N GLN A 274 -11.72 18.65 6.98
CA GLN A 274 -13.14 18.95 7.14
C GLN A 274 -13.97 18.47 5.95
N ASP A 275 -13.46 18.65 4.73
CA ASP A 275 -14.12 18.21 3.51
C ASP A 275 -14.19 16.69 3.42
N LEU A 276 -13.10 15.98 3.70
CA LEU A 276 -13.08 14.52 3.69
C LEU A 276 -13.99 13.92 4.76
N LEU A 277 -14.00 14.52 5.97
CA LEU A 277 -14.91 14.12 7.04
C LEU A 277 -16.37 14.36 6.65
N ARG A 278 -16.67 15.48 5.98
CA ARG A 278 -18.01 15.77 5.48
C ARG A 278 -18.45 14.70 4.47
N VAL A 279 -17.64 14.44 3.44
CA VAL A 279 -17.98 13.49 2.36
C VAL A 279 -18.13 12.07 2.89
N SER A 280 -17.20 11.60 3.72
CA SER A 280 -17.29 10.27 4.36
C SER A 280 -18.52 10.14 5.27
N SER A 281 -18.86 11.19 6.03
CA SER A 281 -20.06 11.16 6.89
C SER A 281 -21.37 11.04 6.10
N LEU A 282 -21.41 11.58 4.87
CA LEU A 282 -22.59 11.52 4.01
C LEU A 282 -22.90 10.09 3.56
N ASN A 283 -21.90 9.21 3.40
CA ASN A 283 -22.13 7.81 3.05
C ASN A 283 -23.05 7.11 4.05
N VAL A 284 -22.87 7.40 5.35
CA VAL A 284 -23.72 6.86 6.41
C VAL A 284 -25.00 7.68 6.57
N ALA A 285 -24.89 9.01 6.59
CA ALA A 285 -26.04 9.88 6.86
C ALA A 285 -27.14 9.73 5.81
N ASN A 286 -26.77 9.69 4.52
CA ASN A 286 -27.71 9.54 3.42
C ASN A 286 -28.36 8.15 3.38
N ASN A 287 -27.62 7.11 3.78
CA ASN A 287 -28.07 5.72 3.68
C ASN A 287 -28.59 5.12 4.98
N LYS A 288 -28.68 5.89 6.07
CA LYS A 288 -29.13 5.42 7.38
C LYS A 288 -30.42 4.60 7.32
N LYS A 289 -31.43 5.06 6.56
CA LYS A 289 -32.70 4.34 6.42
C LYS A 289 -32.52 2.98 5.76
N ARG A 290 -31.76 2.92 4.65
CA ARG A 290 -31.48 1.69 3.89
C ARG A 290 -30.65 0.70 4.69
N ILE A 291 -29.67 1.19 5.46
CA ILE A 291 -28.90 0.36 6.42
C ILE A 291 -29.85 -0.30 7.43
N LEU A 292 -30.77 0.47 8.02
CA LEU A 292 -31.73 -0.05 8.99
C LEU A 292 -32.70 -1.06 8.36
N GLU A 293 -33.14 -0.84 7.11
CA GLU A 293 -33.98 -1.79 6.37
C GLU A 293 -33.27 -3.13 6.17
N GLU A 294 -31.99 -3.13 5.81
CA GLU A 294 -31.19 -4.35 5.67
C GLU A 294 -30.96 -5.07 7.00
N ILE A 295 -30.70 -4.32 8.09
CA ILE A 295 -30.60 -4.90 9.44
C ILE A 295 -31.93 -5.56 9.84
N GLN A 296 -33.06 -4.88 9.62
CA GLN A 296 -34.38 -5.42 9.92
C GLN A 296 -34.69 -6.68 9.11
N ALA A 297 -34.34 -6.69 7.81
CA ALA A 297 -34.52 -7.85 6.96
C ALA A 297 -33.69 -9.06 7.45
N LEU A 298 -32.46 -8.83 7.94
CA LEU A 298 -31.62 -9.89 8.51
C LEU A 298 -32.17 -10.45 9.82
N CYS A 299 -32.70 -9.60 10.71
CA CYS A 299 -33.34 -10.06 11.95
C CYS A 299 -34.58 -10.93 11.71
N GLN A 300 -35.22 -10.82 10.55
CA GLN A 300 -36.39 -11.62 10.17
C GLN A 300 -36.03 -12.96 9.50
N ARG A 301 -34.76 -13.19 9.16
CA ARG A 301 -34.28 -14.44 8.54
C ARG A 301 -33.92 -15.52 9.56
N GLN A 302 -33.83 -15.17 10.84
CA GLN A 302 -33.56 -16.08 11.96
C GLN A 302 -34.85 -16.71 12.48
#